data_AF-X5X4B9-F1
#
_entry.id   AF-X5X4B9-F1
#
_cell.length_a   1.000
_cell.length_b   1.000
_cell.length_c   1.000
_cell.angle_alpha   90.00
_cell.angle_beta   90.00
_cell.angle_gamma   90.00
#
_symmetry.space_group_name_H-M   'P 1'
#
loop_
_entity.id
_entity.type
_entity.pdbx_description
1 polymer ?
#
loop_
_entity_poly.entity_id
_entity_poly.type
_entity_poly.pdbx_seq_one_letter_code
_entity_poly.pdbx_strand_id
1 'polypeptide(L)'
;MDTGLKKYIAIRYNIAAGFKPSQWDGKGRANLDPVWLVERLALFDTYCASSLEGQSLKDFTVLLAFDADTHENYIRTVCSCVAGVDVRPILVEAGEDYNDRFNAFVQADTDADYVSLTRLDSDDALAPTFMERVEHYARREIEKRVVDLQPLYIAFPDGQNFDTASGRYTHHDYVTSAFGTLVERRSPAMSGVYASTTQKWRRASTPSWRHRRARNGASSSMTTTPPTC
;
A
#
# COMPACT_ATOMS: atom_id res chain seq x y z
N MET A 1 22.60 -1.72 17.04
CA MET A 1 23.02 -1.45 15.65
C MET A 1 21.73 -1.18 14.91
N ASP A 2 21.56 0.01 14.34
CA ASP A 2 20.41 0.29 13.51
C ASP A 2 20.52 -0.62 12.28
N THR A 3 19.65 -1.63 12.21
CA THR A 3 19.58 -2.55 11.08
C THR A 3 18.90 -1.78 9.95
N GLY A 4 19.70 -1.11 9.12
CA GLY A 4 19.22 -0.14 8.13
C GLY A 4 18.07 -0.70 7.29
N LEU A 5 16.86 -0.17 7.50
CA LEU A 5 15.64 -0.52 6.78
C LEU A 5 15.10 0.74 6.11
N LYS A 6 15.09 0.74 4.77
CA LYS A 6 14.44 1.78 3.97
C LYS A 6 13.07 1.31 3.47
N LYS A 7 12.05 2.17 3.59
CA LYS A 7 10.66 1.82 3.27
C LYS A 7 10.16 2.62 2.07
N TYR A 8 9.49 1.91 1.17
CA TYR A 8 8.89 2.46 -0.03
C TYR A 8 7.44 2.01 -0.17
N ILE A 9 6.61 2.87 -0.76
CA ILE A 9 5.29 2.51 -1.30
C ILE A 9 5.37 2.68 -2.81
N ALA A 10 5.16 1.60 -3.55
CA ALA A 10 5.20 1.57 -5.00
C ALA A 10 3.78 1.59 -5.56
N ILE A 11 3.50 2.58 -6.40
CA ILE A 11 2.20 2.78 -7.04
C ILE A 11 2.40 2.80 -8.56
N ARG A 12 1.62 1.99 -9.25
CA ARG A 12 1.52 2.03 -10.71
C ARG A 12 0.39 2.98 -11.07
N TYR A 13 0.74 4.22 -11.39
CA TYR A 13 -0.25 5.28 -11.57
C TYR A 13 -0.97 5.15 -12.92
N ASN A 14 -0.21 5.27 -14.01
CA ASN A 14 -0.74 5.14 -15.37
C ASN A 14 0.23 4.44 -16.33
N ILE A 15 1.04 3.51 -15.86
CA ILE A 15 1.92 2.72 -16.74
C ILE A 15 1.12 2.04 -17.85
N ALA A 16 1.76 1.82 -19.01
CA ALA A 16 1.19 1.04 -20.09
C ALA A 16 0.81 -0.37 -19.59
N ALA A 17 -0.49 -0.65 -19.52
CA ALA A 17 -1.03 -1.96 -19.16
C ALA A 17 -2.15 -2.32 -20.14
N GLY A 18 -2.46 -3.62 -20.26
CA GLY A 18 -3.53 -4.11 -21.13
C GLY A 18 -4.96 -3.72 -20.70
N PHE A 19 -5.11 -2.80 -19.75
CA PHE A 19 -6.39 -2.30 -19.27
C PHE A 19 -7.05 -1.40 -20.32
N LYS A 20 -8.36 -1.56 -20.49
CA LYS A 20 -9.19 -0.76 -21.39
C LYS A 20 -10.32 -0.12 -20.56
N PRO A 21 -10.29 1.20 -20.32
CA PRO A 21 -11.38 1.94 -19.71
C PRO A 21 -12.69 1.72 -20.46
N SER A 22 -13.81 1.77 -19.75
CA SER A 22 -15.14 1.55 -20.31
C SER A 22 -15.54 2.58 -21.38
N GLN A 23 -14.99 3.80 -21.31
CA GLN A 23 -15.24 4.88 -22.27
C GLN A 23 -14.14 5.03 -23.34
N TRP A 24 -13.17 4.13 -23.39
CA TRP A 24 -12.08 4.22 -24.37
C TRP A 24 -12.60 3.98 -25.79
N ASP A 25 -12.32 4.92 -26.69
CA ASP A 25 -12.81 4.92 -28.09
C ASP A 25 -12.10 3.89 -28.99
N GLY A 26 -11.18 3.11 -28.42
CA GLY A 26 -10.39 2.11 -29.13
C GLY A 26 -9.14 2.65 -29.83
N LYS A 27 -8.81 3.94 -29.69
CA LYS A 27 -7.65 4.58 -30.34
C LYS A 27 -6.60 5.02 -29.31
N GLY A 28 -5.33 4.92 -29.71
CA GLY A 28 -4.21 5.32 -28.84
C GLY A 28 -3.98 4.37 -27.67
N ARG A 29 -3.30 4.86 -26.62
CA ARG A 29 -3.06 4.10 -25.39
C ARG A 29 -4.00 4.59 -24.31
N ALA A 30 -4.80 3.68 -23.76
CA ALA A 30 -5.88 4.06 -22.87
C ALA A 30 -5.42 4.66 -21.53
N ASN A 31 -4.21 4.33 -21.09
CA ASN A 31 -3.57 4.90 -19.91
C ASN A 31 -3.04 6.33 -20.11
N LEU A 32 -3.15 6.88 -21.34
CA LEU A 32 -2.86 8.27 -21.69
C LEU A 32 -4.12 9.04 -22.10
N ASP A 33 -5.29 8.41 -22.04
CA ASP A 33 -6.54 9.08 -22.37
C ASP A 33 -6.80 10.24 -21.39
N PRO A 34 -7.03 11.48 -21.86
CA PRO A 34 -7.20 12.63 -20.98
C PRO A 34 -8.40 12.53 -20.04
N VAL A 35 -9.50 11.90 -20.48
CA VAL A 35 -10.70 11.74 -19.64
C VAL A 35 -10.40 10.78 -18.49
N TRP A 36 -9.79 9.64 -18.80
CA TRP A 36 -9.37 8.67 -17.80
C TRP A 36 -8.33 9.25 -16.83
N LEU A 37 -7.38 10.05 -17.29
CA LEU A 37 -6.38 10.70 -16.43
C LEU A 37 -7.01 11.73 -15.46
N VAL A 38 -8.06 12.46 -15.89
CA VAL A 38 -8.79 13.36 -14.99
C VAL A 38 -9.52 12.58 -13.90
N GLU A 39 -10.21 11.50 -14.26
CA GLU A 39 -10.89 10.63 -13.29
C GLU A 39 -9.90 9.96 -12.33
N ARG A 40 -8.76 9.48 -12.85
CA ARG A 40 -7.67 8.90 -12.05
C ARG A 40 -7.11 9.90 -11.05
N LEU A 41 -6.87 11.14 -11.47
CA LEU A 41 -6.37 12.20 -10.58
C LEU A 41 -7.34 12.46 -9.43
N ALA A 42 -8.64 12.55 -9.72
CA ALA A 42 -9.65 12.76 -8.69
C ALA A 42 -9.68 11.63 -7.64
N LEU A 43 -9.60 10.37 -8.09
CA LEU A 43 -9.54 9.22 -7.19
C LEU A 43 -8.25 9.21 -6.35
N PHE A 44 -7.11 9.46 -6.99
CA PHE A 44 -5.82 9.49 -6.33
C PHE A 44 -5.74 10.58 -5.26
N ASP A 45 -6.11 11.81 -5.60
CA ASP A 45 -6.08 12.96 -4.69
C ASP A 45 -7.02 12.74 -3.48
N THR A 46 -8.24 12.31 -3.75
CA THR A 46 -9.28 12.14 -2.74
C THR A 46 -8.99 11.00 -1.76
N TYR A 47 -8.47 9.86 -2.24
CA TYR A 47 -8.36 8.65 -1.43
C TYR A 47 -6.92 8.25 -1.17
N CYS A 48 -6.15 8.00 -2.24
CA CYS A 48 -4.81 7.44 -2.12
C CYS A 48 -3.85 8.43 -1.45
N ALA A 49 -3.70 9.62 -2.02
CA ALA A 49 -2.87 10.70 -1.50
C ALA A 49 -3.24 11.06 -0.06
N SER A 50 -4.53 11.32 0.19
CA SER A 50 -5.05 11.58 1.54
C SER A 50 -4.69 10.47 2.55
N SER A 51 -4.68 9.20 2.15
CA SER A 51 -4.29 8.09 3.04
C SER A 51 -2.77 8.02 3.32
N LEU A 52 -1.95 8.42 2.35
CA LEU A 52 -0.49 8.54 2.50
C LEU A 52 -0.14 9.70 3.44
N GLU A 53 -0.81 10.83 3.27
CA GLU A 53 -0.76 12.02 4.15
C GLU A 53 -1.31 11.73 5.56
N GLY A 54 -2.21 10.77 5.70
CA GLY A 54 -2.76 10.34 6.98
C GLY A 54 -1.89 9.35 7.77
N GLN A 55 -0.82 8.80 7.18
CA GLN A 55 0.03 7.82 7.88
C GLN A 55 0.69 8.40 9.14
N SER A 56 0.65 7.67 10.25
CA SER A 56 1.28 8.05 11.53
C SER A 56 2.81 7.97 11.50
N LEU A 57 3.38 7.02 10.75
CA LEU A 57 4.81 6.97 10.45
C LEU A 57 5.07 7.55 9.06
N LYS A 58 5.88 8.62 8.97
CA LYS A 58 6.21 9.35 7.72
C LYS A 58 7.55 9.02 7.10
N ASP A 59 8.37 8.22 7.78
CA ASP A 59 9.67 7.79 7.28
C ASP A 59 9.49 6.72 6.18
N PHE A 60 9.03 7.13 5.00
CA PHE A 60 8.95 6.30 3.80
C PHE A 60 8.96 7.18 2.55
N THR A 61 9.29 6.57 1.41
CA THR A 61 9.27 7.25 0.10
C THR A 61 8.19 6.62 -0.79
N VAL A 62 7.38 7.46 -1.45
CA VAL A 62 6.38 7.03 -2.43
C VAL A 62 7.00 7.03 -3.82
N LEU A 63 6.96 5.89 -4.50
CA LEU A 63 7.41 5.73 -5.88
C LEU A 63 6.17 5.68 -6.78
N LEU A 64 5.96 6.73 -7.58
CA LEU A 64 4.83 6.82 -8.51
C LEU A 64 5.31 6.48 -9.92
N ALA A 65 4.94 5.31 -10.43
CA ALA A 65 5.28 4.91 -11.79
C ALA A 65 4.28 5.44 -12.81
N PHE A 66 4.80 6.19 -13.78
CA PHE A 66 4.08 6.77 -14.90
C PHE A 66 4.53 6.13 -16.21
N ASP A 67 3.64 6.15 -17.20
CA ASP A 67 4.04 5.96 -18.59
C ASP A 67 5.01 7.08 -19.01
N ALA A 68 6.11 6.73 -19.69
CA ALA A 68 7.14 7.69 -20.10
C ALA A 68 6.61 8.81 -21.02
N ASP A 69 5.53 8.57 -21.77
CA ASP A 69 4.89 9.61 -22.62
C ASP A 69 3.91 10.51 -21.84
N THR A 70 3.76 10.32 -20.53
CA THR A 70 2.89 11.17 -19.71
C THR A 70 3.46 12.59 -19.66
N HIS A 71 2.64 13.58 -19.97
CA HIS A 71 3.07 14.97 -20.00
C HIS A 71 3.62 15.41 -18.63
N GLU A 72 4.81 16.03 -18.61
CA GLU A 72 5.53 16.39 -17.38
C GLU A 72 4.72 17.29 -16.41
N ASN A 73 3.95 18.25 -16.92
CA ASN A 73 3.02 19.05 -16.11
C ASN A 73 2.05 18.17 -15.30
N TYR A 74 1.51 17.13 -15.92
CA TYR A 74 0.56 16.23 -15.27
C TYR A 74 1.25 15.38 -14.19
N ILE A 75 2.46 14.87 -14.47
CA ILE A 75 3.29 14.18 -13.47
C ILE A 75 3.52 15.07 -12.25
N ARG A 76 3.91 16.33 -12.46
CA ARG A 76 4.13 17.29 -11.36
C ARG A 76 2.86 17.54 -10.55
N THR A 77 1.71 17.68 -11.22
CA THR A 77 0.42 17.81 -10.54
C THR A 77 0.13 16.61 -9.64
N VAL A 78 0.23 15.39 -10.17
CA VAL A 78 -0.03 14.15 -9.41
C VAL A 78 0.92 14.02 -8.23
N CYS A 79 2.23 14.24 -8.43
CA CYS A 79 3.20 14.16 -7.33
C CYS A 79 2.93 15.20 -6.23
N SER A 80 2.38 16.37 -6.59
CA SER A 80 2.10 17.46 -5.65
C SER A 80 0.82 17.25 -4.83
N CYS A 81 -0.02 16.26 -5.18
CA CYS A 81 -1.19 15.86 -4.38
C CYS A 81 -0.81 15.24 -3.04
N VAL A 82 0.43 14.76 -2.87
CA VAL A 82 0.85 14.08 -1.65
C VAL A 82 1.79 15.00 -0.86
N ALA A 83 1.34 15.49 0.29
CA ALA A 83 2.11 16.33 1.18
C ALA A 83 2.77 15.56 2.34
N GLY A 84 3.90 16.08 2.83
CA GLY A 84 4.52 15.61 4.07
C GLY A 84 5.20 14.22 4.00
N VAL A 85 5.33 13.63 2.81
CA VAL A 85 6.15 12.44 2.53
C VAL A 85 6.98 12.67 1.27
N ASP A 86 8.10 11.97 1.12
CA ASP A 86 8.94 12.05 -0.07
C ASP A 86 8.25 11.31 -1.24
N VAL A 87 8.15 11.95 -2.40
CA VAL A 87 7.46 11.41 -3.59
C VAL A 87 8.40 11.47 -4.78
N ARG A 88 8.59 10.34 -5.45
CA ARG A 88 9.53 10.18 -6.56
C ARG A 88 8.81 9.62 -7.79
N PRO A 89 8.75 10.37 -8.90
CA PRO A 89 8.21 9.84 -10.14
C PRO A 89 9.18 8.84 -10.77
N ILE A 90 8.66 7.74 -11.27
CA ILE A 90 9.39 6.71 -12.01
C ILE A 90 8.79 6.66 -13.41
N LEU A 91 9.58 6.97 -14.44
CA LEU A 91 9.14 6.85 -15.83
C LEU A 91 9.40 5.43 -16.33
N VAL A 92 8.37 4.82 -16.90
CA VAL A 92 8.39 3.46 -17.43
C VAL A 92 8.02 3.49 -18.91
N GLU A 93 8.93 3.00 -19.75
CA GLU A 93 8.69 2.92 -21.19
C GLU A 93 7.64 1.85 -21.53
N ALA A 94 6.98 1.99 -22.67
CA ALA A 94 5.99 1.01 -23.12
C ALA A 94 6.63 -0.38 -23.30
N GLY A 95 6.14 -1.38 -22.55
CA GLY A 95 6.66 -2.75 -22.59
C GLY A 95 7.88 -3.00 -21.70
N GLU A 96 8.38 -1.99 -21.00
CA GLU A 96 9.39 -2.14 -19.96
C GLU A 96 8.77 -2.76 -18.69
N ASP A 97 9.56 -3.56 -17.97
CA ASP A 97 9.13 -4.09 -16.68
C ASP A 97 9.25 -3.00 -15.59
N TYR A 98 8.10 -2.55 -15.09
CA TYR A 98 8.03 -1.56 -14.02
C TYR A 98 8.68 -2.04 -12.72
N ASN A 99 8.73 -3.35 -12.46
CA ASN A 99 9.40 -3.91 -11.29
C ASN A 99 10.92 -3.73 -11.38
N ASP A 100 11.50 -3.91 -12.56
CA ASP A 100 12.92 -3.61 -12.82
C ASP A 100 13.20 -2.12 -12.59
N ARG A 101 12.26 -1.23 -12.96
CA ARG A 101 12.39 0.21 -12.73
C ARG A 101 12.32 0.60 -11.26
N PHE A 102 11.41 0.03 -10.50
CA PHE A 102 11.39 0.22 -9.05
C PHE A 102 12.68 -0.29 -8.41
N ASN A 103 13.14 -1.49 -8.79
CA ASN A 103 14.37 -2.07 -8.26
C ASN A 103 15.58 -1.21 -8.58
N ALA A 104 15.73 -0.77 -9.83
CA ALA A 104 16.82 0.12 -10.25
C ALA A 104 16.83 1.43 -9.44
N PHE A 105 15.66 2.04 -9.22
CA PHE A 105 15.55 3.22 -8.38
C PHE A 105 15.98 2.95 -6.94
N VAL A 106 15.46 1.89 -6.32
CA VAL A 106 15.80 1.53 -4.93
C VAL A 106 17.29 1.26 -4.76
N GLN A 107 17.95 0.61 -5.72
CA GLN A 107 19.40 0.38 -5.68
C GLN A 107 20.20 1.69 -5.72
N ALA A 108 19.70 2.71 -6.41
CA ALA A 108 20.36 4.00 -6.51
C ALA A 108 20.04 4.95 -5.34
N ASP A 109 18.88 4.80 -4.71
CA ASP A 109 18.39 5.71 -3.65
C ASP A 109 18.97 5.40 -2.26
N THR A 110 19.33 4.15 -1.96
CA THR A 110 19.68 3.76 -0.59
C THR A 110 20.79 2.71 -0.49
N ASP A 111 21.61 2.86 0.55
CA ASP A 111 22.60 1.86 0.99
C ASP A 111 22.09 0.98 2.15
N ALA A 112 20.82 1.11 2.54
CA ALA A 112 20.23 0.28 3.60
C ALA A 112 20.39 -1.23 3.31
N ASP A 113 20.65 -2.01 4.37
CA ASP A 113 20.80 -3.47 4.26
C ASP A 113 19.49 -4.16 3.85
N TYR A 114 18.36 -3.61 4.31
CA TYR A 114 17.04 -4.12 4.04
C TYR A 114 16.15 -3.04 3.43
N VAL A 115 15.23 -3.49 2.60
CA VAL A 115 14.24 -2.64 1.96
C VAL A 115 12.87 -3.26 2.09
N SER A 116 11.86 -2.40 2.23
CA SER A 116 10.46 -2.78 2.29
C SER A 116 9.71 -2.08 1.18
N LEU A 117 9.12 -2.82 0.26
CA LEU A 117 8.28 -2.28 -0.81
C LEU A 117 6.82 -2.71 -0.57
N THR A 118 5.95 -1.73 -0.34
CA THR A 118 4.49 -1.94 -0.27
C THR A 118 3.87 -1.67 -1.63
N ARG A 119 3.06 -2.59 -2.14
CA ARG A 119 2.20 -2.35 -3.30
C ARG A 119 0.98 -1.55 -2.87
N LEU A 120 0.65 -0.51 -3.64
CA LEU A 120 -0.62 0.22 -3.51
C LEU A 120 -1.12 0.59 -4.91
N ASP A 121 -2.41 0.38 -5.17
CA ASP A 121 -3.03 0.85 -6.41
C ASP A 121 -3.50 2.32 -6.21
N SER A 122 -3.50 3.12 -7.28
CA SER A 122 -3.64 4.59 -7.20
C SER A 122 -5.02 5.09 -6.73
N ASP A 123 -6.00 4.21 -6.65
CA ASP A 123 -7.38 4.47 -6.24
C ASP A 123 -7.73 3.80 -4.90
N ASP A 124 -6.74 3.17 -4.24
CA ASP A 124 -6.88 2.54 -2.93
C ASP A 124 -6.35 3.43 -1.79
N ALA A 125 -6.79 3.14 -0.56
CA ALA A 125 -6.40 3.85 0.65
C ALA A 125 -5.83 2.90 1.71
N LEU A 126 -4.80 3.36 2.45
CA LEU A 126 -4.23 2.63 3.58
C LEU A 126 -4.80 3.10 4.92
N ALA A 127 -4.89 2.18 5.89
CA ALA A 127 -5.20 2.54 7.27
C ALA A 127 -4.13 3.49 7.84
N PRO A 128 -4.46 4.45 8.74
CA PRO A 128 -3.51 5.45 9.24
C PRO A 128 -2.25 4.86 9.91
N THR A 129 -2.33 3.66 10.48
CA THR A 129 -1.22 2.99 11.19
C THR A 129 -0.56 1.90 10.35
N PHE A 130 -0.85 1.82 9.05
CA PHE A 130 -0.34 0.76 8.18
C PHE A 130 1.19 0.72 8.19
N MET A 131 1.86 1.87 7.97
CA MET A 131 3.32 1.92 7.89
C MET A 131 4.01 1.65 9.24
N GLU A 132 3.40 2.03 10.36
CA GLU A 132 3.90 1.63 11.70
C GLU A 132 3.88 0.12 11.90
N ARG A 133 2.82 -0.55 11.42
CA ARG A 133 2.70 -2.00 11.51
C ARG A 133 3.71 -2.71 10.61
N VAL A 134 3.91 -2.20 9.39
CA VAL A 134 4.95 -2.69 8.49
C VAL A 134 6.32 -2.59 9.15
N GLU A 135 6.68 -1.41 9.68
CA GLU A 135 7.93 -1.17 10.39
C GLU A 135 8.13 -2.18 11.53
N HIS A 136 7.11 -2.33 12.37
CA HIS A 136 7.16 -3.25 13.51
C HIS A 136 7.46 -4.69 13.09
N TYR A 137 6.72 -5.23 12.11
CA TYR A 137 6.91 -6.61 11.67
C TYR A 137 8.22 -6.81 10.91
N ALA A 138 8.61 -5.85 10.07
CA ALA A 138 9.87 -5.89 9.34
C ALA A 138 11.05 -5.96 10.31
N ARG A 139 11.16 -5.00 11.25
CA ARG A 139 12.25 -4.97 12.22
C ARG A 139 12.31 -6.23 13.08
N ARG A 140 11.15 -6.70 13.56
CA ARG A 140 11.08 -7.92 14.38
C ARG A 140 11.63 -9.15 13.65
N GLU A 141 11.36 -9.31 12.36
CA GLU A 141 11.84 -10.48 11.59
C GLU A 141 13.28 -10.29 11.06
N ILE A 142 13.71 -9.04 10.84
CA ILE A 142 15.12 -8.68 10.58
C ILE A 142 15.99 -9.01 11.79
N GLU A 143 15.58 -8.62 12.99
CA GLU A 143 16.31 -8.92 14.24
C GLU A 143 16.47 -10.42 14.49
N LYS A 144 15.48 -11.21 14.08
CA LYS A 144 15.53 -12.69 14.11
C LYS A 144 16.35 -13.30 12.98
N ARG A 145 16.91 -12.49 12.08
CA ARG A 145 17.62 -12.91 10.86
C ARG A 145 16.79 -13.82 9.95
N VAL A 146 15.47 -13.70 10.00
CA VAL A 146 14.56 -14.49 9.14
C VAL A 146 14.64 -13.98 7.70
N VAL A 147 14.73 -12.66 7.54
CA VAL A 147 14.81 -12.00 6.22
C VAL A 147 16.11 -12.36 5.47
N ASP A 148 17.19 -12.67 6.21
CA ASP A 148 18.46 -13.12 5.63
C ASP A 148 18.34 -14.48 4.93
N LEU A 149 17.39 -15.31 5.37
CA LEU A 149 17.17 -16.65 4.83
C LEU A 149 16.18 -16.61 3.66
N GLN A 150 15.20 -15.72 3.71
CA GLN A 150 14.22 -15.49 2.65
C GLN A 150 13.47 -14.17 2.88
N PRO A 151 13.03 -13.48 1.82
CA PRO A 151 12.10 -12.37 1.91
C PRO A 151 10.85 -12.66 2.76
N LEU A 152 10.44 -11.64 3.50
CA LEU A 152 9.23 -11.63 4.31
C LEU A 152 8.12 -10.94 3.52
N TYR A 153 6.95 -11.58 3.44
CA TYR A 153 5.75 -10.95 2.91
C TYR A 153 4.78 -10.63 4.05
N ILE A 154 4.49 -9.34 4.22
CA ILE A 154 3.52 -8.82 5.19
C ILE A 154 2.24 -8.51 4.43
N ALA A 155 1.12 -9.03 4.92
CA ALA A 155 -0.21 -8.71 4.40
C ALA A 155 -1.18 -8.57 5.57
N PHE A 156 -2.09 -7.59 5.45
CA PHE A 156 -3.15 -7.36 6.41
C PHE A 156 -4.47 -7.84 5.79
N PRO A 157 -5.07 -8.92 6.33
CA PRO A 157 -6.21 -9.55 5.67
C PRO A 157 -7.53 -8.79 5.84
N ASP A 158 -7.59 -7.89 6.83
CA ASP A 158 -8.75 -7.07 7.13
C ASP A 158 -8.77 -5.81 6.24
N GLY A 159 -9.78 -5.67 5.39
CA GLY A 159 -9.94 -4.56 4.45
C GLY A 159 -11.39 -4.13 4.26
N GLN A 160 -11.59 -2.99 3.60
CA GLN A 160 -12.92 -2.44 3.33
C GLN A 160 -12.99 -1.86 1.92
N ASN A 161 -14.14 -2.00 1.27
CA ASN A 161 -14.49 -1.28 0.05
C ASN A 161 -15.48 -0.17 0.38
N PHE A 162 -15.23 1.03 -0.09
CA PHE A 162 -16.13 2.17 0.05
C PHE A 162 -16.89 2.43 -1.23
N ASP A 163 -18.23 2.32 -1.18
CA ASP A 163 -19.09 2.71 -2.29
C ASP A 163 -19.43 4.19 -2.17
N THR A 164 -18.89 4.99 -3.08
CA THR A 164 -19.07 6.45 -3.12
C THR A 164 -20.51 6.87 -3.43
N ALA A 165 -21.28 6.04 -4.14
CA ALA A 165 -22.66 6.35 -4.51
C ALA A 165 -23.62 6.17 -3.33
N SER A 166 -23.43 5.13 -2.52
CA SER A 166 -24.28 4.85 -1.35
C SER A 166 -23.70 5.30 0.00
N GLY A 167 -22.42 5.67 0.03
CA GLY A 167 -21.70 6.03 1.26
C GLY A 167 -21.46 4.85 2.21
N ARG A 168 -21.50 3.62 1.70
CA ARG A 168 -21.42 2.40 2.52
C ARG A 168 -20.04 1.74 2.44
N TYR A 169 -19.59 1.23 3.58
CA TYR A 169 -18.43 0.35 3.67
C TYR A 169 -18.87 -1.11 3.65
N THR A 170 -18.20 -1.92 2.83
CA THR A 170 -18.30 -3.38 2.88
C THR A 170 -16.99 -3.94 3.42
N HIS A 171 -17.10 -4.76 4.46
CA HIS A 171 -15.95 -5.42 5.07
C HIS A 171 -15.55 -6.65 4.28
N HIS A 172 -14.24 -6.86 4.14
CA HIS A 172 -13.67 -8.03 3.48
C HIS A 172 -12.51 -8.62 4.28
N ASP A 173 -12.41 -9.95 4.24
CA ASP A 173 -11.27 -10.71 4.77
C ASP A 173 -10.56 -11.38 3.58
N TYR A 174 -9.42 -10.83 3.18
CA TYR A 174 -8.59 -11.33 2.09
C TYR A 174 -7.31 -11.92 2.65
N VAL A 175 -7.21 -13.26 2.66
CA VAL A 175 -5.99 -13.98 3.08
C VAL A 175 -4.73 -13.50 2.32
N THR A 176 -4.92 -13.01 1.10
CA THR A 176 -3.92 -12.27 0.32
C THR A 176 -4.45 -10.86 0.05
N SER A 177 -3.97 -9.90 0.83
CA SER A 177 -4.32 -8.48 0.67
C SER A 177 -3.76 -7.92 -0.64
N ALA A 178 -4.49 -7.01 -1.27
CA ALA A 178 -4.01 -6.21 -2.40
C ALA A 178 -2.82 -5.30 -2.00
N PHE A 179 -2.67 -5.04 -0.70
CA PHE A 179 -1.68 -4.13 -0.09
C PHE A 179 -0.48 -4.88 0.49
N GLY A 180 0.06 -5.83 -0.27
CA GLY A 180 1.22 -6.61 0.17
C GLY A 180 2.46 -5.76 0.36
N THR A 181 3.24 -6.06 1.41
CA THR A 181 4.58 -5.51 1.59
C THR A 181 5.61 -6.63 1.53
N LEU A 182 6.57 -6.51 0.62
CA LEU A 182 7.74 -7.38 0.57
C LEU A 182 8.91 -6.71 1.29
N VAL A 183 9.49 -7.42 2.27
CA VAL A 183 10.71 -7.01 2.97
C VAL A 183 11.81 -8.00 2.57
N GLU A 184 12.89 -7.48 2.01
CA GLU A 184 14.02 -8.29 1.54
C GLU A 184 15.35 -7.62 1.81
N ARG A 185 16.42 -8.41 1.77
CA ARG A 185 17.78 -7.88 1.81
C ARG A 185 18.06 -7.17 0.49
N ARG A 186 18.63 -5.97 0.56
CA ARG A 186 19.05 -5.25 -0.63
C ARG A 186 20.11 -6.05 -1.37
N SER A 187 19.87 -6.32 -2.65
CA SER A 187 20.82 -6.99 -3.52
C SER A 187 20.57 -6.59 -4.99
N PRO A 188 21.53 -6.79 -5.89
CA PRO A 188 21.32 -6.54 -7.32
C PRO A 188 20.19 -7.38 -7.95
N ALA A 189 19.78 -8.48 -7.31
CA ALA A 189 18.75 -9.41 -7.80
C ALA A 189 17.50 -9.40 -6.90
N MET A 190 17.13 -8.23 -6.37
CA MET A 190 15.92 -8.08 -5.58
C MET A 190 14.68 -8.52 -6.35
N SER A 191 13.73 -9.11 -5.63
CA SER A 191 12.47 -9.53 -6.21
C SER A 191 11.59 -8.32 -6.47
N GLY A 192 11.44 -7.40 -5.51
CA GLY A 192 10.45 -6.33 -5.59
C GLY A 192 9.03 -6.83 -5.35
N VAL A 193 8.13 -5.94 -4.92
CA VAL A 193 6.78 -6.32 -4.47
C VAL A 193 5.85 -6.81 -5.58
N TYR A 194 6.19 -6.54 -6.84
CA TYR A 194 5.41 -6.97 -8.00
C TYR A 194 5.97 -8.22 -8.70
N ALA A 195 7.06 -8.82 -8.21
CA ALA A 195 7.56 -10.07 -8.77
C ALA A 195 6.49 -11.18 -8.73
N SER A 196 6.37 -11.92 -9.83
CA SER A 196 5.37 -12.97 -10.02
C SER A 196 5.39 -13.97 -8.85
N THR A 197 4.24 -14.11 -8.19
CA THR A 197 3.96 -15.04 -7.09
C THR A 197 4.24 -16.49 -7.50
N THR A 198 5.48 -16.92 -7.38
CA THR A 198 5.87 -18.34 -7.45
C THR A 198 6.71 -18.78 -6.24
N GLN A 199 7.16 -17.84 -5.40
CA GLN A 199 7.87 -18.16 -4.17
C GLN A 199 6.90 -18.22 -2.97
N LYS A 200 6.94 -19.35 -2.28
CA LYS A 200 6.26 -19.60 -1.01
C LYS A 200 6.88 -18.71 0.07
N TRP A 201 6.51 -17.43 0.10
CA TRP A 201 7.00 -16.50 1.13
C TRP A 201 6.45 -16.89 2.51
N ARG A 202 7.30 -16.80 3.54
CA ARG A 202 6.86 -16.98 4.93
C ARG A 202 5.90 -15.84 5.29
N ARG A 203 4.69 -16.20 5.70
CA ARG A 203 3.66 -15.24 6.13
C ARG A 203 3.84 -14.92 7.61
N ALA A 204 3.93 -13.65 7.94
CA ALA A 204 3.64 -13.17 9.29
C ALA A 204 2.14 -12.83 9.35
N SER A 205 1.32 -13.72 9.90
CA SER A 205 -0.09 -13.42 10.20
C SER A 205 -0.25 -13.02 11.66
N THR A 206 -1.08 -12.01 11.92
CA THR A 206 -1.54 -11.65 13.26
C THR A 206 -2.59 -12.63 13.78
N PRO A 207 -2.51 -13.09 15.05
CA PRO A 207 -3.71 -13.43 15.80
C PRO A 207 -4.51 -12.14 15.99
N SER A 208 -5.79 -12.18 15.60
CA SER A 208 -6.73 -11.06 15.64
C SER A 208 -6.60 -10.21 16.91
N TRP A 209 -6.26 -8.92 16.77
CA TRP A 209 -6.57 -7.92 17.77
C TRP A 209 -8.09 -7.69 17.75
N ARG A 210 -8.83 -8.61 18.37
CA ARG A 210 -10.21 -8.32 18.74
C ARG A 210 -10.14 -7.20 19.76
N HIS A 211 -10.68 -6.02 19.43
CA HIS A 211 -11.10 -5.07 20.45
C HIS A 211 -11.94 -5.86 21.47
N ARG A 212 -11.35 -6.11 22.63
CA ARG A 212 -12.06 -6.63 23.78
C ARG A 212 -12.97 -5.48 24.22
N ARG A 213 -14.17 -5.38 23.62
CA ARG A 213 -15.26 -4.62 24.25
C ARG A 213 -15.41 -5.26 25.62
N ALA A 214 -15.04 -4.53 26.66
CA ALA A 214 -15.49 -4.83 28.00
C ALA A 214 -17.02 -4.73 27.97
N ARG A 215 -17.69 -5.86 27.77
CA ARG A 215 -19.09 -6.00 28.18
C ARG A 215 -19.04 -6.12 29.70
N ASN A 216 -19.11 -4.98 30.39
CA ASN A 216 -19.64 -4.98 31.75
C ASN A 216 -21.10 -5.38 31.64
N GLY A 217 -21.43 -6.54 32.20
CA GLY A 217 -22.78 -7.09 32.15
C GLY A 217 -22.82 -8.55 32.56
N ALA A 218 -22.24 -8.88 33.72
CA ALA A 218 -22.63 -10.08 34.43
C ALA A 218 -23.87 -9.73 35.27
N SER A 219 -24.99 -10.30 34.86
CA SER A 219 -26.26 -10.32 35.58
C SER A 219 -26.19 -11.21 36.82
N SER A 220 -26.88 -10.81 37.88
CA SER A 220 -27.65 -11.62 38.86
C SER A 220 -28.08 -10.65 39.97
N SER A 221 -29.27 -10.62 40.55
CA SER A 221 -30.49 -11.42 40.46
C SER A 221 -31.51 -10.79 41.42
N MET A 222 -32.81 -10.97 41.13
CA MET A 222 -33.94 -11.04 42.08
C MET A 222 -34.44 -9.76 42.79
N THR A 223 -35.61 -9.32 42.31
CA THR A 223 -36.86 -9.02 43.06
C THR A 223 -36.79 -8.75 44.57
N THR A 224 -37.28 -7.56 44.96
CA THR A 224 -38.36 -7.40 45.96
C THR A 224 -39.00 -6.00 45.90
N THR A 225 -40.31 -6.01 46.14
CA THR A 225 -41.36 -4.98 46.16
C THR A 225 -41.06 -3.72 46.99
N PRO A 226 -41.63 -2.53 46.68
CA PRO A 226 -41.60 -1.38 47.60
C PRO A 226 -42.74 -1.46 48.61
N PRO A 227 -42.54 -0.90 49.82
CA PRO A 227 -43.52 0.07 50.28
C PRO A 227 -42.92 1.33 50.95
N THR A 228 -43.70 2.39 50.80
CA THR A 228 -43.79 3.66 51.54
C THR A 228 -43.20 3.72 52.95
N CYS A 229 -42.42 4.76 53.23
CA CYS A 229 -42.85 6.01 53.90
C CYS A 229 -41.86 7.13 53.56
#